data_AF-A0A3D5NMN1-F1
#
_entry.id   AF-A0A3D5NMN1-F1
#
_cell.length_a   1.000
_cell.length_b   1.000
_cell.length_c   1.000
_cell.angle_alpha   90.00
_cell.angle_beta   90.00
_cell.angle_gamma   90.00
#
_symmetry.space_group_name_H-M   'P 1'
#
loop_
_entity.id
_entity.type
_entity.pdbx_description
1 polymer ?
#
loop_
_entity_poly.entity_id
_entity_poly.type
_entity_poly.pdbx_seq_one_letter_code
_entity_poly.pdbx_strand_id
1 'polypeptide(L)'
;MAFSNNLALLYYDDEFDVFTSNKTVNNTYFITYFDENIIAESLSRYSGQTTKDEAYFTRYGQYLSISETVSQRTRDLVAQLVNDSMSDHEKAAVLTEYLRTSYSYTLTPGDLPEDTDFVDHFLFENPVGYCVHFGTALTVMLRIAGVPARYVEGFKMSEEIQDGRYVVRNSDAHAWTEVLIDDVNGIWKNFDATGTPRELIFDEEPDEVDEDDVETPSETPEDEEDPDTETPDDEEVVTEDEVQQKTNRNIVLAAIGLLLLIVGLRVAYRKWKIDRMMNSTSLKPYFREVNRALAFMYYSRKPGETWLEMAGRMKDDELKEAYTELVQEVYKEEYSGEKGEFERRRALYEDVYGIVKGYRGTLYYYIHKYIL
;
A
#
# COMPACT_ATOMS: atom_id res chain seq x y z
N MET A 1 -10.82 -18.93 24.24
CA MET A 1 -9.90 -20.07 24.07
C MET A 1 -8.63 -19.45 23.51
N ALA A 2 -7.60 -19.30 24.33
CA ALA A 2 -6.41 -18.51 24.00
C ALA A 2 -5.58 -19.23 22.93
N PHE A 3 -5.41 -18.63 21.76
CA PHE A 3 -4.50 -19.14 20.73
C PHE A 3 -3.09 -18.63 21.04
N SER A 4 -2.20 -19.55 21.38
CA SER A 4 -0.78 -19.26 21.54
C SER A 4 -0.15 -18.95 20.18
N ASN A 5 0.57 -17.84 20.12
CA ASN A 5 1.41 -17.35 19.02
C ASN A 5 2.26 -18.43 18.33
N ASN A 6 1.73 -19.13 17.30
CA ASN A 6 2.54 -19.98 16.41
C ASN A 6 1.92 -20.31 15.03
N LEU A 7 0.87 -19.59 14.60
CA LEU A 7 0.35 -19.74 13.24
C LEU A 7 1.17 -18.86 12.27
N ALA A 8 1.99 -19.49 11.43
CA ALA A 8 2.59 -18.82 10.29
C ALA A 8 1.49 -18.54 9.26
N LEU A 9 0.93 -17.33 9.30
CA LEU A 9 0.04 -16.81 8.27
C LEU A 9 0.83 -16.62 6.98
N LEU A 10 0.53 -17.45 5.98
CA LEU A 10 1.10 -17.38 4.65
C LEU A 10 0.03 -16.81 3.72
N TYR A 11 0.31 -15.63 3.19
CA TYR A 11 -0.55 -14.95 2.23
C TYR A 11 -0.09 -15.33 0.83
N TYR A 12 -0.99 -15.93 0.05
CA TYR A 12 -0.79 -16.16 -1.37
C TYR A 12 -2.08 -15.82 -2.08
N ASP A 13 -1.98 -14.89 -3.02
CA ASP A 13 -3.04 -14.55 -3.96
C ASP A 13 -2.36 -14.33 -5.30
N ASP A 14 -2.98 -14.94 -6.28
CA ASP A 14 -2.55 -15.10 -7.64
C ASP A 14 -2.69 -13.77 -8.43
N GLU A 15 -3.29 -12.72 -7.83
CA GLU A 15 -3.93 -11.63 -8.57
C GLU A 15 -3.72 -10.19 -8.01
N PHE A 16 -2.93 -9.93 -6.96
CA PHE A 16 -2.96 -8.59 -6.32
C PHE A 16 -2.59 -7.39 -7.23
N ASP A 17 -3.64 -6.67 -7.62
CA ASP A 17 -3.68 -5.21 -7.68
C ASP A 17 -3.98 -4.67 -6.26
N VAL A 18 -3.07 -3.86 -5.69
CA VAL A 18 -3.26 -3.20 -4.39
C VAL A 18 -4.40 -2.17 -4.46
N PHE A 19 -5.44 -2.32 -3.63
CA PHE A 19 -6.55 -1.37 -3.53
C PHE A 19 -6.39 -0.42 -2.33
N THR A 20 -6.28 0.89 -2.58
CA THR A 20 -6.41 1.92 -1.55
C THR A 20 -7.79 2.58 -1.67
N SER A 21 -8.57 2.59 -0.59
CA SER A 21 -9.90 3.20 -0.52
C SER A 21 -10.05 4.03 0.76
N ASN A 22 -10.70 5.19 0.66
CA ASN A 22 -11.08 6.01 1.82
C ASN A 22 -12.46 5.61 2.40
N LYS A 23 -13.00 4.48 1.95
CA LYS A 23 -14.22 3.84 2.45
C LYS A 23 -13.88 2.44 2.90
N THR A 24 -14.53 1.95 3.96
CA THR A 24 -14.48 0.54 4.34
C THR A 24 -14.86 -0.32 3.14
N VAL A 25 -13.92 -1.14 2.68
CA VAL A 25 -14.15 -2.13 1.62
C VAL A 25 -14.32 -3.47 2.31
N ASN A 26 -15.53 -4.03 2.23
CA ASN A 26 -15.81 -5.37 2.74
C ASN A 26 -15.50 -6.38 1.64
N ASN A 27 -14.26 -6.86 1.58
CA ASN A 27 -13.86 -7.95 0.71
C ASN A 27 -13.78 -9.26 1.50
N THR A 28 -14.15 -10.36 0.85
CA THR A 28 -13.96 -11.71 1.38
C THR A 28 -12.77 -12.33 0.67
N TYR A 29 -11.78 -12.80 1.44
CA TYR A 29 -10.63 -13.53 0.94
C TYR A 29 -10.59 -14.92 1.57
N PHE A 30 -9.98 -15.87 0.87
CA PHE A 30 -9.71 -17.20 1.39
C PHE A 30 -8.25 -17.29 1.79
N ILE A 31 -7.98 -17.81 2.99
CA ILE A 31 -6.63 -18.07 3.47
C ILE A 31 -6.46 -19.59 3.54
N THR A 32 -5.40 -20.10 2.91
CA THR A 32 -5.01 -21.49 3.05
C THR A 32 -4.02 -21.58 4.20
N TYR A 33 -4.35 -22.41 5.20
CA TYR A 33 -3.45 -22.72 6.31
C TYR A 33 -3.24 -24.23 6.37
N PHE A 34 -2.06 -24.65 6.82
CA PHE A 34 -1.74 -26.05 7.07
C PHE A 34 -1.94 -26.36 8.55
N ASP A 35 -2.48 -27.54 8.84
CA ASP A 35 -2.60 -28.05 10.22
C ASP A 35 -1.21 -28.26 10.85
N GLU A 36 -1.07 -28.01 12.15
CA GLU A 36 0.20 -28.14 12.87
C GLU A 36 0.80 -29.55 12.75
N ASN A 37 -0.02 -30.60 12.68
CA ASN A 37 0.46 -31.97 12.51
C ASN A 37 1.10 -32.17 11.13
N ILE A 38 0.52 -31.56 10.09
CA ILE A 38 1.09 -31.59 8.73
C ILE A 38 2.44 -30.88 8.72
N ILE A 39 2.55 -29.73 9.40
CA ILE A 39 3.81 -28.99 9.51
C ILE A 39 4.85 -29.81 10.29
N ALA A 40 4.47 -30.42 11.41
CA ALA A 40 5.38 -31.25 12.22
C ALA A 40 5.89 -32.47 11.45
N GLU A 41 5.02 -33.17 10.72
CA GLU A 41 5.39 -34.29 9.86
C GLU A 41 6.34 -33.83 8.74
N SER A 42 6.03 -32.68 8.12
CA SER A 42 6.87 -32.07 7.08
C SER A 42 8.26 -31.71 7.61
N LEU A 43 8.35 -31.08 8.79
CA LEU A 43 9.63 -30.78 9.43
C LEU A 43 10.44 -32.02 9.78
N SER A 44 9.78 -33.12 10.15
CA SER A 44 10.44 -34.40 10.41
C SER A 44 11.04 -35.04 9.14
N ARG A 45 10.41 -34.82 7.97
CA ARG A 45 10.97 -35.20 6.66
C ARG A 45 12.09 -34.24 6.25
N TYR A 46 11.91 -32.95 6.50
CA TYR A 46 12.83 -31.88 6.12
C TYR A 46 14.19 -31.92 6.83
N SER A 47 14.23 -32.42 8.06
CA SER A 47 15.49 -32.68 8.77
C SER A 47 16.31 -33.82 8.16
N GLY A 48 15.73 -34.59 7.24
CA GLY A 48 16.41 -35.57 6.40
C GLY A 48 17.05 -34.96 5.15
N GLN A 49 17.68 -35.81 4.33
CA GLN A 49 18.27 -35.40 3.06
C GLN A 49 17.21 -35.37 1.95
N THR A 50 16.90 -34.19 1.41
CA THR A 50 16.04 -34.04 0.24
C THR A 50 16.75 -34.53 -1.02
N THR A 51 16.11 -35.43 -1.78
CA THR A 51 16.64 -35.87 -3.08
C THR A 51 16.31 -34.82 -4.13
N LYS A 52 17.33 -34.10 -4.62
CA LYS A 52 17.18 -33.05 -5.62
C LYS A 52 17.30 -33.64 -7.03
N ASP A 53 16.24 -34.30 -7.49
CA ASP A 53 16.16 -34.90 -8.82
C ASP A 53 15.71 -33.89 -9.90
N GLU A 54 15.54 -34.35 -11.14
CA GLU A 54 15.11 -33.50 -12.26
C GLU A 54 13.71 -32.88 -12.02
N ALA A 55 12.79 -33.61 -11.39
CA ALA A 55 11.45 -33.11 -11.09
C ALA A 55 11.50 -32.00 -10.04
N TYR A 56 12.34 -32.16 -9.02
CA TYR A 56 12.60 -31.13 -8.02
C TYR A 56 13.12 -29.84 -8.65
N PHE A 57 14.16 -29.92 -9.49
CA PHE A 57 14.71 -28.72 -10.15
C PHE A 57 13.74 -28.10 -11.16
N THR A 58 12.94 -28.91 -11.85
CA THR A 58 11.88 -28.40 -12.74
C THR A 58 10.86 -27.58 -11.96
N ARG A 59 10.50 -28.00 -10.74
CA ARG A 59 9.48 -27.33 -9.93
C ARG A 59 10.03 -26.17 -9.09
N TYR A 60 11.22 -26.32 -8.53
CA TYR A 60 11.76 -25.41 -7.52
C TYR A 60 13.06 -24.70 -7.93
N GLY A 61 13.60 -24.97 -9.13
CA GLY A 61 14.87 -24.41 -9.60
C GLY A 61 14.91 -22.88 -9.57
N GLN A 62 13.79 -22.21 -9.87
CA GLN A 62 13.72 -20.74 -9.78
C GLN A 62 13.97 -20.20 -8.37
N TYR A 63 13.64 -20.97 -7.33
CA TYR A 63 13.86 -20.62 -5.94
C TYR A 63 15.28 -20.92 -5.46
N LEU A 64 16.14 -21.45 -6.34
CA LEU A 64 17.57 -21.64 -6.14
C LEU A 64 18.40 -20.66 -6.97
N SER A 65 17.78 -19.93 -7.90
CA SER A 65 18.45 -18.99 -8.77
C SER A 65 19.04 -17.80 -7.99
N ILE A 66 20.30 -17.53 -8.25
CA ILE A 66 21.07 -16.41 -7.69
C ILE A 66 21.56 -15.50 -8.81
N SER A 67 21.59 -14.20 -8.55
CA SER A 67 22.13 -13.22 -9.50
C SER A 67 23.64 -13.46 -9.73
N GLU A 68 24.11 -13.17 -10.95
CA GLU A 68 25.53 -13.15 -11.27
C GLU A 68 26.28 -12.03 -10.53
N THR A 69 25.57 -11.01 -10.04
CA THR A 69 26.13 -9.90 -9.26
C THR A 69 26.50 -10.27 -7.82
N VAL A 70 26.02 -11.42 -7.33
CA VAL A 70 26.32 -11.89 -5.97
C VAL A 70 27.82 -12.09 -5.82
N SER A 71 28.42 -11.34 -4.89
CA SER A 71 29.86 -11.31 -4.68
C SER A 71 30.43 -12.66 -4.22
N GLN A 72 31.73 -12.86 -4.48
CA GLN A 72 32.43 -14.05 -4.00
C GLN A 72 32.51 -14.07 -2.47
N ARG A 73 32.70 -12.92 -1.81
CA ARG A 73 32.77 -12.87 -0.33
C ARG A 73 31.45 -13.25 0.34
N THR A 74 30.30 -12.94 -0.25
CA THR A 74 28.99 -13.42 0.21
C THR A 74 28.91 -14.95 0.11
N ARG A 75 29.40 -15.53 -0.99
CA ARG A 75 29.41 -17.00 -1.18
C ARG A 75 30.29 -17.70 -0.16
N ASP A 76 31.48 -17.13 0.08
CA ASP A 76 32.45 -17.67 1.03
C ASP A 76 31.92 -17.59 2.47
N LEU A 77 31.27 -16.48 2.84
CA LEU A 77 30.61 -16.34 4.14
C LEU A 77 29.52 -17.40 4.33
N VAL A 78 28.64 -17.60 3.34
CA VAL A 78 27.60 -18.63 3.42
C VAL A 78 28.20 -20.02 3.59
N ALA A 79 29.18 -20.37 2.76
CA ALA A 79 29.86 -21.67 2.84
C ALA A 79 30.51 -21.91 4.21
N GLN A 80 31.09 -20.86 4.80
CA GLN A 80 31.66 -20.92 6.15
C GLN A 80 30.58 -21.15 7.22
N LEU A 81 29.49 -20.39 7.19
CA LEU A 81 28.43 -20.46 8.19
C LEU A 81 27.73 -21.82 8.21
N VAL A 82 27.53 -22.42 7.03
CA VAL A 82 26.76 -23.67 6.91
C VAL A 82 27.61 -24.93 6.85
N ASN A 83 28.93 -24.83 7.03
CA ASN A 83 29.86 -25.95 6.85
C ASN A 83 29.49 -27.20 7.68
N ASP A 84 28.99 -26.98 8.90
CA ASP A 84 28.63 -28.05 9.83
C ASP A 84 27.13 -28.41 9.79
N SER A 85 26.36 -27.78 8.88
CA SER A 85 24.93 -28.04 8.72
C SER A 85 24.67 -29.27 7.85
N MET A 86 23.92 -30.23 8.38
CA MET A 86 23.64 -31.53 7.76
C MET A 86 22.32 -31.55 6.98
N SER A 87 21.42 -30.59 7.23
CA SER A 87 20.11 -30.47 6.57
C SER A 87 19.84 -29.05 6.09
N ASP A 88 18.93 -28.89 5.13
CA ASP A 88 18.51 -27.57 4.66
C ASP A 88 17.82 -26.77 5.79
N HIS A 89 17.19 -27.45 6.76
CA HIS A 89 16.66 -26.84 7.98
C HIS A 89 17.75 -26.22 8.85
N GLU A 90 18.84 -26.94 9.10
CA GLU A 90 19.95 -26.43 9.90
C GLU A 90 20.61 -25.22 9.23
N LYS A 91 20.79 -25.27 7.90
CA LYS A 91 21.28 -24.12 7.13
C LYS A 91 20.36 -22.91 7.30
N ALA A 92 19.04 -23.11 7.17
CA ALA A 92 18.06 -22.05 7.35
C ALA A 92 18.11 -21.44 8.75
N ALA A 93 18.17 -22.28 9.79
CA ALA A 93 18.26 -21.83 11.16
C ALA A 93 19.56 -21.06 11.45
N VAL A 94 20.72 -21.58 11.02
CA VAL A 94 22.03 -20.95 11.25
C VAL A 94 22.13 -19.60 10.54
N LEU A 95 21.72 -19.52 9.27
CA LEU A 95 21.76 -18.27 8.51
C LEU A 95 20.79 -17.22 9.06
N THR A 96 19.60 -17.65 9.48
CA THR A 96 18.61 -16.76 10.12
C THR A 96 19.17 -16.20 11.43
N GLU A 97 19.72 -17.06 12.29
CA GLU A 97 20.27 -16.63 13.58
C GLU A 97 21.51 -15.75 13.42
N TYR A 98 22.37 -16.06 12.45
CA TYR A 98 23.54 -15.23 12.14
C TYR A 98 23.14 -13.79 11.78
N LEU A 99 22.17 -13.63 10.88
CA LEU A 99 21.67 -12.31 10.51
C LEU A 99 21.03 -11.59 11.69
N ARG A 100 20.19 -12.31 12.46
CA ARG A 100 19.48 -11.76 13.62
C ARG A 100 20.42 -11.23 14.71
N THR A 101 21.57 -11.86 14.89
CA THR A 101 22.51 -11.55 15.99
C THR A 101 23.68 -10.67 15.58
N SER A 102 24.05 -10.64 14.30
CA SER A 102 25.24 -9.93 13.81
C SER A 102 24.95 -8.53 13.26
N TYR A 103 23.68 -8.21 12.98
CA TYR A 103 23.27 -6.99 12.30
C TYR A 103 22.22 -6.23 13.11
N SER A 104 22.23 -4.89 13.02
CA SER A 104 21.29 -4.05 13.77
C SER A 104 20.12 -3.56 12.92
N TYR A 105 18.95 -3.41 13.54
CA TYR A 105 17.77 -2.88 12.87
C TYR A 105 17.76 -1.35 12.87
N THR A 106 17.51 -0.72 11.71
CA THR A 106 17.26 0.72 11.57
C THR A 106 16.35 1.01 10.39
N LEU A 107 15.47 2.01 10.52
CA LEU A 107 14.64 2.51 9.43
C LEU A 107 15.39 3.49 8.51
N THR A 108 16.60 3.89 8.88
CA THR A 108 17.42 4.87 8.15
C THR A 108 18.83 4.34 7.88
N PRO A 109 18.97 3.24 7.10
CA PRO A 109 20.29 2.64 6.83
C PRO A 109 21.17 3.48 5.90
N GLY A 110 20.63 4.55 5.31
CA GLY A 110 21.29 5.34 4.27
C GLY A 110 21.09 4.76 2.88
N ASP A 111 21.71 5.39 1.89
CA ASP A 111 21.57 5.00 0.48
C ASP A 111 22.57 3.90 0.11
N LEU A 112 22.15 2.98 -0.76
CA LEU A 112 23.04 2.02 -1.41
C LEU A 112 23.95 2.78 -2.40
N PRO A 113 25.28 2.69 -2.28
CA PRO A 113 26.20 3.27 -3.27
C PRO A 113 25.97 2.70 -4.68
N GLU A 114 26.20 3.52 -5.70
CA GLU A 114 26.13 3.06 -7.10
C GLU A 114 27.07 1.86 -7.35
N ASP A 115 26.69 1.00 -8.28
CA ASP A 115 27.44 -0.19 -8.71
C ASP A 115 27.80 -1.19 -7.60
N THR A 116 27.07 -1.18 -6.48
CA THR A 116 27.30 -2.09 -5.35
C THR A 116 26.17 -3.12 -5.23
N ASP A 117 26.51 -4.39 -4.99
CA ASP A 117 25.51 -5.42 -4.71
C ASP A 117 24.85 -5.18 -3.35
N PHE A 118 23.53 -5.18 -3.32
CA PHE A 118 22.74 -4.82 -2.14
C PHE A 118 23.02 -5.72 -0.93
N VAL A 119 23.11 -7.05 -1.15
CA VAL A 119 23.36 -8.01 -0.07
C VAL A 119 24.79 -7.89 0.42
N ASP A 120 25.73 -7.76 -0.51
CA ASP A 120 27.14 -7.54 -0.18
C ASP A 120 27.36 -6.26 0.65
N HIS A 121 26.72 -5.16 0.26
CA HIS A 121 26.80 -3.89 1.01
C HIS A 121 26.31 -4.07 2.45
N PHE A 122 25.11 -4.64 2.62
CA PHE A 122 24.53 -4.88 3.94
C PHE A 122 25.38 -5.83 4.79
N LEU A 123 25.90 -6.91 4.21
CA LEU A 123 26.63 -7.93 4.97
C LEU A 123 28.00 -7.45 5.45
N PHE A 124 28.69 -6.59 4.70
CA PHE A 124 30.12 -6.31 4.93
C PHE A 124 30.47 -4.84 5.16
N GLU A 125 29.71 -3.91 4.57
CA GLU A 125 30.07 -2.48 4.58
C GLU A 125 29.13 -1.67 5.47
N ASN A 126 27.84 -2.04 5.53
CA ASN A 126 26.82 -1.33 6.29
C ASN A 126 25.94 -2.32 7.07
N PRO A 127 26.39 -2.80 8.25
CA PRO A 127 25.73 -3.86 9.00
C PRO A 127 24.50 -3.39 9.78
N VAL A 128 23.72 -2.48 9.19
CA VAL A 128 22.45 -1.97 9.72
C VAL A 128 21.41 -1.94 8.60
N GLY A 129 20.16 -2.27 8.90
CA GLY A 129 19.11 -2.34 7.88
C GLY A 129 17.71 -2.49 8.46
N TYR A 130 16.69 -2.51 7.62
CA TYR A 130 15.30 -2.85 8.01
C TYR A 130 14.86 -4.15 7.34
N CYS A 131 13.59 -4.54 7.49
CA CYS A 131 13.07 -5.84 7.06
C CYS A 131 13.44 -6.26 5.64
N VAL A 132 13.47 -5.34 4.66
CA VAL A 132 13.91 -5.63 3.28
C VAL A 132 15.36 -6.10 3.22
N HIS A 133 16.27 -5.51 4.01
CA HIS A 133 17.69 -5.88 4.03
C HIS A 133 17.87 -7.31 4.56
N PHE A 134 17.28 -7.59 5.73
CA PHE A 134 17.32 -8.91 6.36
C PHE A 134 16.65 -9.99 5.51
N GLY A 135 15.45 -9.72 4.99
CA GLY A 135 14.70 -10.67 4.15
C GLY A 135 15.42 -10.97 2.83
N THR A 136 15.99 -9.94 2.19
CA THR A 136 16.75 -10.12 0.95
C THR A 136 18.04 -10.89 1.20
N ALA A 137 18.81 -10.50 2.22
CA ALA A 137 20.07 -11.18 2.56
C ALA A 137 19.83 -12.64 2.92
N LEU A 138 18.84 -12.93 3.76
CA LEU A 138 18.49 -14.30 4.13
C LEU A 138 18.09 -15.14 2.91
N THR A 139 17.22 -14.60 2.05
CA THR A 139 16.82 -15.29 0.80
C THR A 139 18.03 -15.61 -0.07
N VAL A 140 18.91 -14.64 -0.33
CA VAL A 140 20.10 -14.84 -1.16
C VAL A 140 21.07 -15.83 -0.53
N MET A 141 21.35 -15.70 0.76
CA MET A 141 22.24 -16.61 1.50
C MET A 141 21.73 -18.05 1.46
N LEU A 142 20.42 -18.26 1.61
CA LEU A 142 19.81 -19.59 1.52
C LEU A 142 19.94 -20.21 0.14
N ARG A 143 19.70 -19.41 -0.91
CA ARG A 143 19.87 -19.89 -2.29
C ARG A 143 21.30 -20.26 -2.61
N ILE A 144 22.28 -19.50 -2.12
CA ILE A 144 23.71 -19.84 -2.20
C ILE A 144 23.99 -21.18 -1.49
N ALA A 145 23.37 -21.41 -0.33
CA ALA A 145 23.49 -22.66 0.43
C ALA A 145 22.74 -23.85 -0.20
N GLY A 146 22.11 -23.62 -1.36
CA GLY A 146 21.34 -24.61 -2.12
C GLY A 146 19.96 -24.90 -1.52
N VAL A 147 19.44 -24.03 -0.66
CA VAL A 147 18.12 -24.15 -0.02
C VAL A 147 17.11 -23.33 -0.84
N PRO A 148 16.01 -23.93 -1.35
CA PRO A 148 15.01 -23.16 -2.07
C PRO A 148 14.34 -22.15 -1.15
N ALA A 149 14.46 -20.88 -1.51
CA ALA A 149 13.96 -19.77 -0.72
C ALA A 149 13.27 -18.73 -1.60
N ARG A 150 12.25 -18.06 -1.06
CA ARG A 150 11.58 -16.93 -1.70
C ARG A 150 11.45 -15.75 -0.75
N TYR A 151 11.64 -14.56 -1.31
CA TYR A 151 11.39 -13.29 -0.65
C TYR A 151 9.89 -13.02 -0.65
N VAL A 152 9.37 -12.52 0.47
CA VAL A 152 7.95 -12.20 0.64
C VAL A 152 7.79 -10.86 1.34
N GLU A 153 6.85 -10.05 0.85
CA GLU A 153 6.39 -8.83 1.48
C GLU A 153 4.91 -8.96 1.83
N GLY A 154 4.52 -8.36 2.94
CA GLY A 154 3.14 -8.36 3.39
C GLY A 154 3.00 -7.53 4.66
N PHE A 155 2.10 -7.96 5.54
CA PHE A 155 1.86 -7.29 6.81
C PHE A 155 2.01 -8.27 7.96
N LYS A 156 2.76 -7.86 8.99
CA LYS A 156 2.86 -8.60 10.23
C LYS A 156 1.72 -8.17 11.14
N MET A 157 0.67 -8.98 11.20
CA MET A 157 -0.49 -8.70 12.04
C MET A 157 -0.09 -8.61 13.51
N SER A 158 -0.55 -7.56 14.18
CA SER A 158 -0.40 -7.41 15.64
C SER A 158 -1.46 -8.22 16.38
N GLU A 159 -1.57 -7.97 17.69
CA GLU A 159 -2.56 -8.62 18.56
C GLU A 159 -4.00 -8.49 18.02
N GLU A 160 -4.77 -9.55 18.27
CA GLU A 160 -6.19 -9.60 18.00
C GLU A 160 -6.90 -8.51 18.83
N ILE A 161 -7.73 -7.70 18.20
CA ILE A 161 -8.52 -6.71 18.94
C ILE A 161 -9.67 -7.43 19.65
N GLN A 162 -10.52 -8.13 18.88
CA GLN A 162 -11.67 -8.86 19.40
C GLN A 162 -12.34 -9.73 18.34
N ASP A 163 -12.84 -10.92 18.72
CA ASP A 163 -13.68 -11.80 17.90
C ASP A 163 -13.05 -12.19 16.54
N GLY A 164 -11.75 -12.48 16.55
CA GLY A 164 -11.00 -12.82 15.34
C GLY A 164 -10.75 -11.63 14.41
N ARG A 165 -10.99 -10.39 14.87
CA ARG A 165 -10.68 -9.17 14.11
C ARG A 165 -9.30 -8.64 14.47
N TYR A 166 -8.55 -8.32 13.42
CA TYR A 166 -7.21 -7.75 13.49
C TYR A 166 -7.21 -6.38 12.82
N VAL A 167 -6.44 -5.45 13.37
CA VAL A 167 -6.11 -4.20 12.67
C VAL A 167 -4.75 -4.34 12.04
N VAL A 168 -4.69 -4.04 10.75
CA VAL A 168 -3.48 -4.03 9.94
C VAL A 168 -3.29 -2.64 9.37
N ARG A 169 -2.14 -2.03 9.63
CA ARG A 169 -1.78 -0.68 9.22
C ARG A 169 -0.60 -0.73 8.25
N ASN A 170 -0.38 0.36 7.53
CA ASN A 170 0.83 0.50 6.70
C ASN A 170 2.12 0.37 7.51
N SER A 171 2.10 0.77 8.78
CA SER A 171 3.22 0.60 9.71
C SER A 171 3.51 -0.87 10.07
N ASP A 172 2.59 -1.79 9.76
CA ASP A 172 2.77 -3.23 9.96
C ASP A 172 3.37 -3.91 8.72
N ALA A 173 3.72 -3.15 7.68
CA ALA A 173 4.38 -3.68 6.50
C ALA A 173 5.70 -4.37 6.87
N HIS A 174 5.89 -5.58 6.37
CA HIS A 174 7.02 -6.43 6.74
C HIS A 174 7.51 -7.28 5.57
N ALA A 175 8.79 -7.61 5.61
CA ALA A 175 9.43 -8.50 4.64
C ALA A 175 10.11 -9.66 5.36
N TRP A 176 9.95 -10.88 4.85
CA TRP A 176 10.53 -12.10 5.40
C TRP A 176 10.99 -13.04 4.29
N THR A 177 11.60 -14.17 4.68
CA THR A 177 11.96 -15.24 3.75
C THR A 177 11.11 -16.47 4.01
N GLU A 178 10.70 -17.15 2.95
CA GLU A 178 10.07 -18.46 3.03
C GLU A 178 10.99 -19.54 2.47
N VAL A 179 11.05 -20.66 3.17
CA VAL A 179 11.89 -21.81 2.83
C VAL A 179 11.01 -23.01 2.53
N LEU A 180 11.31 -23.72 1.44
CA LEU A 180 10.60 -24.96 1.12
C LEU A 180 11.02 -26.04 2.12
N ILE A 181 10.06 -26.50 2.93
CA ILE A 181 10.28 -27.54 3.92
C ILE A 181 9.72 -28.91 3.49
N ASP A 182 8.78 -28.94 2.54
CA ASP A 182 8.27 -30.18 1.97
C ASP A 182 8.03 -30.00 0.47
N ASP A 183 8.90 -30.60 -0.33
CA ASP A 183 8.85 -30.51 -1.79
C ASP A 183 7.74 -31.37 -2.41
N VAL A 184 7.32 -32.43 -1.72
CA VAL A 184 6.24 -33.33 -2.14
C VAL A 184 4.90 -32.61 -2.03
N ASN A 185 4.65 -31.98 -0.89
CA ASN A 185 3.40 -31.27 -0.61
C ASN A 185 3.46 -29.77 -0.96
N GLY A 186 4.64 -29.24 -1.31
CA GLY A 186 4.84 -27.84 -1.65
C GLY A 186 4.69 -26.89 -0.46
N ILE A 187 5.11 -27.33 0.73
CA ILE A 187 4.96 -26.56 1.97
C ILE A 187 6.16 -25.64 2.16
N TRP A 188 5.86 -24.36 2.29
CA TRP A 188 6.81 -23.29 2.60
C TRP A 188 6.66 -22.88 4.06
N LYS A 189 7.77 -22.52 4.72
CA LYS A 189 7.78 -22.04 6.10
C LYS A 189 8.48 -20.69 6.20
N ASN A 190 7.94 -19.80 7.02
CA ASN A 190 8.52 -18.50 7.31
C ASN A 190 9.82 -18.64 8.12
N PHE A 191 10.83 -17.92 7.68
CA PHE A 191 12.06 -17.62 8.41
C PHE A 191 12.25 -16.09 8.38
N ASP A 192 12.28 -15.50 9.56
CA ASP A 192 12.39 -14.06 9.74
C ASP A 192 13.72 -13.74 10.43
N ALA A 193 14.65 -13.16 9.67
CA ALA A 193 15.95 -12.73 10.18
C ALA A 193 15.90 -11.35 10.85
N THR A 194 14.77 -10.65 10.79
CA THR A 194 14.63 -9.40 11.54
C THR A 194 14.53 -9.73 13.02
N GLY A 195 15.50 -9.25 13.80
CA GLY A 195 15.25 -9.09 15.24
C GLY A 195 14.04 -8.19 15.37
N THR A 196 12.95 -8.68 15.95
CA THR A 196 11.67 -7.96 15.99
C THR A 196 11.83 -6.58 16.60
N PRO A 197 11.61 -5.47 15.85
CA PRO A 197 11.65 -4.12 16.42
C PRO A 197 10.62 -3.94 17.54
N ARG A 198 9.50 -4.68 17.47
CA ARG A 198 8.43 -4.62 18.48
C ARG A 198 8.84 -5.20 19.84
N GLU A 199 9.92 -5.98 19.90
CA GLU A 199 10.43 -6.55 21.17
C GLU A 199 11.46 -5.64 21.84
N LEU A 200 11.95 -4.61 21.13
CA LEU A 200 13.01 -3.70 21.60
C LEU A 200 12.56 -2.24 21.74
N ILE A 201 11.35 -1.88 21.30
CA ILE A 201 10.89 -0.48 21.20
C ILE A 201 9.72 -0.14 22.14
N PHE A 202 9.05 -1.11 22.77
CA PHE A 202 7.92 -0.82 23.69
C PHE A 202 8.23 -1.28 25.13
N ASP A 203 9.08 -0.50 25.80
CA ASP A 203 9.10 -0.40 27.28
C ASP A 203 8.30 0.84 27.76
N GLU A 204 7.52 1.47 26.87
CA GLU A 204 6.56 2.51 27.25
C GLU A 204 5.14 1.90 27.25
N GLU A 205 4.53 1.90 28.44
CA GLU A 205 3.14 1.51 28.66
C GLU A 205 2.21 2.26 27.70
N PRO A 206 1.16 1.62 27.16
CA PRO A 206 0.23 2.30 26.28
C PRO A 206 -0.54 3.36 27.06
N ASP A 207 -0.47 4.62 26.59
CA ASP A 207 -1.37 5.69 27.01
C ASP A 207 -2.82 5.22 26.82
N GLU A 208 -3.60 5.27 27.92
CA GLU A 208 -5.04 5.03 27.92
C GLU A 208 -5.71 5.96 26.89
N VAL A 209 -6.36 5.36 25.90
CA VAL A 209 -7.23 6.12 24.98
C VAL A 209 -8.59 6.22 25.64
N ASP A 210 -8.95 7.45 26.05
CA ASP A 210 -10.27 7.80 26.58
C ASP A 210 -11.40 7.31 25.65
N GLU A 211 -12.22 6.40 26.17
CA GLU A 211 -13.52 6.02 25.61
C GLU A 211 -14.55 7.11 25.91
N ASP A 212 -14.63 8.15 25.08
CA ASP A 212 -15.81 9.01 25.04
C ASP A 212 -15.99 9.54 23.61
N ASP A 213 -16.91 8.91 22.87
CA ASP A 213 -18.00 9.56 22.12
C ASP A 213 -18.55 8.61 21.05
N VAL A 214 -19.45 7.71 21.45
CA VAL A 214 -20.35 6.99 20.54
C VAL A 214 -21.78 7.29 21.00
N GLU A 215 -22.34 8.40 20.53
CA GLU A 215 -23.79 8.60 20.60
C GLU A 215 -24.51 7.70 19.58
N THR A 216 -25.11 6.64 20.10
CA THR A 216 -26.25 5.92 19.52
C THR A 216 -27.55 6.69 19.76
N PRO A 217 -28.46 6.79 18.79
CA PRO A 217 -29.88 6.96 19.09
C PRO A 217 -30.67 5.67 18.83
N SER A 218 -31.38 5.25 19.88
CA SER A 218 -32.37 4.18 19.91
C SER A 218 -33.80 4.74 19.73
N GLU A 219 -34.67 3.88 19.18
CA GLU A 219 -36.13 3.76 19.38
C GLU A 219 -37.19 4.61 18.62
N THR A 220 -38.04 3.85 17.90
CA THR A 220 -39.43 4.00 17.41
C THR A 220 -40.47 3.98 18.58
N PRO A 221 -41.84 3.94 18.40
CA PRO A 221 -42.82 4.38 17.37
C PRO A 221 -44.10 5.10 17.94
N GLU A 222 -45.19 5.21 17.13
CA GLU A 222 -46.65 5.44 17.43
C GLU A 222 -47.18 6.89 17.61
N ASP A 223 -48.39 7.33 17.21
CA ASP A 223 -49.51 6.82 16.39
C ASP A 223 -50.52 7.96 16.02
N GLU A 224 -51.35 7.69 15.00
CA GLU A 224 -52.74 8.14 14.63
C GLU A 224 -53.29 9.60 14.81
N GLU A 225 -53.91 10.14 13.75
CA GLU A 225 -55.40 10.22 13.59
C GLU A 225 -55.84 10.89 12.25
N ASP A 226 -56.94 10.38 11.70
CA ASP A 226 -57.78 10.86 10.58
C ASP A 226 -59.09 11.46 11.17
N PRO A 227 -59.80 12.41 10.50
CA PRO A 227 -60.96 11.97 9.69
C PRO A 227 -61.24 12.80 8.41
N ASP A 228 -61.58 12.09 7.32
CA ASP A 228 -62.79 12.15 6.45
C ASP A 228 -63.67 13.44 6.51
N THR A 229 -64.29 14.01 5.45
CA THR A 229 -65.06 13.40 4.35
C THR A 229 -65.47 14.43 3.24
N GLU A 230 -65.83 13.90 2.05
CA GLU A 230 -66.80 14.34 0.99
C GLU A 230 -66.37 15.10 -0.31
N THR A 231 -66.46 14.34 -1.41
CA THR A 231 -66.65 14.60 -2.88
C THR A 231 -68.02 15.25 -3.25
N PRO A 232 -68.43 15.55 -4.53
CA PRO A 232 -67.80 15.35 -5.86
C PRO A 232 -67.96 16.51 -6.92
N ASP A 233 -67.39 16.26 -8.11
CA ASP A 233 -67.77 16.69 -9.48
C ASP A 233 -67.79 18.17 -9.90
N ASP A 234 -66.98 18.54 -10.91
CA ASP A 234 -67.43 18.57 -12.32
C ASP A 234 -66.31 19.01 -13.28
N GLU A 235 -66.35 18.44 -14.48
CA GLU A 235 -65.50 18.74 -15.64
C GLU A 235 -65.68 20.19 -16.14
N GLU A 236 -64.61 20.86 -16.59
CA GLU A 236 -64.62 21.48 -17.92
C GLU A 236 -63.22 21.90 -18.39
N VAL A 237 -62.90 21.42 -19.59
CA VAL A 237 -61.73 21.74 -20.40
C VAL A 237 -62.09 22.91 -21.32
N VAL A 238 -61.42 24.07 -21.22
CA VAL A 238 -61.33 25.05 -22.33
C VAL A 238 -59.96 25.76 -22.35
N THR A 239 -59.09 25.19 -23.19
CA THR A 239 -58.15 25.78 -24.19
C THR A 239 -57.22 26.96 -23.85
N GLU A 240 -55.91 26.69 -24.01
CA GLU A 240 -54.97 27.32 -24.97
C GLU A 240 -55.49 28.63 -25.63
N ASP A 241 -54.82 29.78 -25.63
CA ASP A 241 -53.40 30.06 -25.86
C ASP A 241 -53.15 31.54 -25.51
N GLU A 242 -52.38 31.83 -24.46
CA GLU A 242 -51.65 33.12 -24.33
C GLU A 242 -50.65 33.18 -23.15
N VAL A 243 -50.53 32.09 -22.36
CA VAL A 243 -49.59 32.00 -21.24
C VAL A 243 -48.33 31.17 -21.55
N GLN A 244 -48.33 30.38 -22.63
CA GLN A 244 -47.25 29.40 -22.92
C GLN A 244 -45.88 30.02 -23.24
N GLN A 245 -45.80 31.27 -23.72
CA GLN A 245 -44.52 31.86 -24.16
C GLN A 245 -43.77 32.62 -23.04
N LYS A 246 -44.48 33.17 -22.03
CA LYS A 246 -43.85 33.87 -20.90
C LYS A 246 -43.38 32.91 -19.81
N THR A 247 -44.09 31.80 -19.59
CA THR A 247 -43.77 30.82 -18.54
C THR A 247 -42.53 30.00 -18.89
N ASN A 248 -42.35 29.61 -20.15
CA ASN A 248 -41.13 28.95 -20.63
C ASN A 248 -39.88 29.83 -20.49
N ARG A 249 -40.01 31.15 -20.74
CA ARG A 249 -38.88 32.08 -20.60
C ARG A 249 -38.45 32.25 -19.14
N ASN A 250 -39.40 32.36 -18.20
CA ASN A 250 -39.08 32.53 -16.79
C ASN A 250 -38.47 31.25 -16.18
N ILE A 251 -38.95 30.07 -16.59
CA ILE A 251 -38.37 28.78 -16.20
C ILE A 251 -36.94 28.63 -16.76
N VAL A 252 -36.72 28.98 -18.03
CA VAL A 252 -35.38 28.94 -18.64
C VAL A 252 -34.43 29.92 -17.95
N LEU A 253 -34.88 31.14 -17.65
CA LEU A 253 -34.06 32.13 -16.93
C LEU A 253 -33.75 31.69 -15.50
N ALA A 254 -34.70 31.09 -14.79
CA ALA A 254 -34.48 30.52 -13.46
C ALA A 254 -33.49 29.34 -13.51
N ALA A 255 -33.58 28.46 -14.51
CA ALA A 255 -32.66 27.36 -14.71
C ALA A 255 -31.23 27.85 -15.04
N ILE A 256 -31.10 28.88 -15.89
CA ILE A 256 -29.80 29.54 -16.16
C ILE A 256 -29.24 30.17 -14.88
N GLY A 257 -30.09 30.87 -14.11
CA GLY A 257 -29.70 31.48 -12.84
C GLY A 257 -29.20 30.45 -11.82
N LEU A 258 -29.91 29.32 -11.69
CA LEU A 258 -29.52 28.21 -10.83
C LEU A 258 -28.20 27.57 -11.30
N LEU A 259 -28.03 27.37 -12.61
CA LEU A 259 -26.80 26.82 -13.16
C LEU A 259 -25.60 27.75 -12.90
N LEU A 260 -25.77 29.06 -13.09
CA LEU A 260 -24.73 30.05 -12.77
C LEU A 260 -24.40 30.10 -11.28
N LEU A 261 -25.42 29.95 -10.40
CA LEU A 261 -25.22 29.84 -8.97
C LEU A 261 -24.40 28.59 -8.61
N ILE A 262 -24.76 27.42 -9.16
CA ILE A 262 -24.04 26.16 -8.93
C ILE A 262 -22.59 26.27 -9.41
N VAL A 263 -22.37 26.83 -10.61
CA VAL A 263 -21.02 27.07 -11.14
C VAL A 263 -20.25 28.04 -10.22
N GLY A 264 -20.87 29.12 -9.77
CA GLY A 264 -20.27 30.09 -8.86
C GLY A 264 -19.86 29.47 -7.52
N LEU A 265 -20.74 28.67 -6.91
CA LEU A 265 -20.47 27.93 -5.68
C LEU A 265 -19.35 26.91 -5.87
N ARG A 266 -19.32 26.18 -6.99
CA ARG A 266 -18.22 25.27 -7.33
C ARG A 266 -16.89 26.00 -7.46
N VAL A 267 -16.86 27.14 -8.16
CA VAL A 267 -15.65 27.95 -8.33
C VAL A 267 -15.14 28.45 -6.97
N ALA A 268 -16.05 28.93 -6.11
CA ALA A 268 -15.70 29.37 -4.75
C ALA A 268 -15.15 28.22 -3.90
N TYR A 269 -15.81 27.05 -3.92
CA TYR A 269 -15.34 25.85 -3.24
C TYR A 269 -13.97 25.39 -3.77
N ARG A 270 -13.75 25.39 -5.09
CA ARG A 270 -12.47 24.99 -5.69
C ARG A 270 -11.36 25.95 -5.31
N LYS A 271 -11.60 27.27 -5.32
CA LYS A 271 -10.62 28.25 -4.81
C LYS A 271 -10.27 27.99 -3.35
N TRP A 272 -11.28 27.83 -2.49
CA TRP A 272 -11.07 27.50 -1.08
C TRP A 272 -10.29 26.20 -0.88
N LYS A 273 -10.61 25.15 -1.65
CA LYS A 273 -9.90 23.86 -1.60
C LYS A 273 -8.44 24.02 -2.02
N ILE A 274 -8.17 24.80 -3.08
CA ILE A 274 -6.81 25.10 -3.56
C ILE A 274 -6.02 25.83 -2.46
N ASP A 275 -6.58 26.86 -1.85
CA ASP A 275 -5.89 27.58 -0.78
C ASP A 275 -5.66 26.68 0.44
N ARG A 276 -6.61 25.83 0.79
CA ARG A 276 -6.49 24.88 1.90
C ARG A 276 -5.39 23.85 1.66
N MET A 277 -5.29 23.27 0.46
CA MET A 277 -4.26 22.26 0.16
C MET A 277 -2.86 22.88 0.04
N MET A 278 -2.75 24.13 -0.42
CA MET A 278 -1.47 24.84 -0.47
C MET A 278 -0.89 25.06 0.92
N ASN A 279 -1.73 25.33 1.92
CA ASN A 279 -1.34 25.59 3.30
C ASN A 279 -1.50 24.37 4.23
N SER A 280 -1.82 23.19 3.68
CA SER A 280 -2.01 21.97 4.46
C SER A 280 -0.67 21.44 4.96
N THR A 281 -0.62 21.03 6.23
CA THR A 281 0.54 20.33 6.78
C THR A 281 0.83 19.02 6.06
N SER A 282 -0.21 18.29 5.64
CA SER A 282 -0.07 17.07 4.83
C SER A 282 0.01 17.40 3.34
N LEU A 283 0.89 16.73 2.62
CA LEU A 283 1.06 16.77 1.17
C LEU A 283 0.03 15.91 0.43
N LYS A 284 -0.61 14.93 1.08
CA LYS A 284 -1.56 13.99 0.43
C LYS A 284 -2.70 14.68 -0.35
N PRO A 285 -3.37 15.75 0.17
CA PRO A 285 -4.40 16.46 -0.58
C PRO A 285 -3.85 17.18 -1.82
N TYR A 286 -2.65 17.78 -1.71
CA TYR A 286 -1.97 18.46 -2.80
C TYR A 286 -1.53 17.47 -3.87
N PHE A 287 -0.89 16.36 -3.48
CA PHE A 287 -0.45 15.29 -4.35
C PHE A 287 -1.60 14.70 -5.19
N ARG A 288 -2.75 14.45 -4.56
CA ARG A 288 -3.95 13.97 -5.26
C ARG A 288 -4.43 14.95 -6.34
N GLU A 289 -4.33 16.26 -6.09
CA GLU A 289 -4.74 17.27 -7.06
C GLU A 289 -3.76 17.37 -8.23
N VAL A 290 -2.45 17.32 -7.96
CA VAL A 290 -1.41 17.28 -9.00
C VAL A 290 -1.59 16.06 -9.89
N ASN A 291 -1.78 14.87 -9.31
CA ASN A 291 -2.00 13.63 -10.08
C ASN A 291 -3.29 13.65 -10.89
N ARG A 292 -4.35 14.25 -10.36
CA ARG A 292 -5.58 14.47 -11.13
C ARG A 292 -5.29 15.31 -12.37
N ALA A 293 -4.53 16.39 -12.25
CA ALA A 293 -4.18 17.25 -13.37
C ALA A 293 -3.25 16.55 -14.38
N LEU A 294 -2.26 15.79 -13.90
CA LEU A 294 -1.33 15.00 -14.72
C LEU A 294 -2.03 13.89 -15.52
N ALA A 295 -3.04 13.23 -14.95
CA ALA A 295 -3.83 12.21 -15.64
C ALA A 295 -4.47 12.74 -16.94
N PHE A 296 -4.85 14.03 -16.98
CA PHE A 296 -5.38 14.67 -18.19
C PHE A 296 -4.33 14.91 -19.28
N MET A 297 -3.05 14.92 -18.90
CA MET A 297 -1.90 14.97 -19.82
C MET A 297 -1.39 13.57 -20.17
N TYR A 298 -2.18 12.52 -19.91
CA TYR A 298 -1.84 11.11 -20.12
C TYR A 298 -0.68 10.62 -19.24
N TYR A 299 -0.36 11.35 -18.16
CA TYR A 299 0.51 10.89 -17.09
C TYR A 299 -0.35 10.31 -15.97
N SER A 300 -0.83 9.09 -16.18
CA SER A 300 -1.46 8.26 -15.16
C SER A 300 -0.57 7.07 -14.85
N ARG A 301 -0.59 6.61 -13.60
CA ARG A 301 0.09 5.39 -13.16
C ARG A 301 -0.49 4.17 -13.88
N LYS A 302 0.36 3.29 -14.39
CA LYS A 302 -0.04 1.97 -14.89
C LYS A 302 -0.24 0.99 -13.71
N PRO A 303 -0.96 -0.12 -13.91
CA PRO A 303 -0.97 -1.21 -12.92
C PRO A 303 0.46 -1.65 -12.58
N GLY A 304 0.75 -1.86 -11.30
CA GLY A 304 2.08 -2.23 -10.80
C GLY A 304 3.17 -1.14 -10.85
N GLU A 305 2.93 0.01 -11.47
CA GLU A 305 3.92 1.09 -11.58
C GLU A 305 3.94 1.96 -10.31
N THR A 306 5.11 2.34 -9.83
CA THR A 306 5.27 3.31 -8.74
C THR A 306 5.12 4.75 -9.24
N TRP A 307 4.92 5.72 -8.33
CA TRP A 307 4.86 7.13 -8.74
C TRP A 307 6.21 7.65 -9.27
N LEU A 308 7.33 7.12 -8.80
CA LEU A 308 8.67 7.43 -9.31
C LEU A 308 8.88 6.89 -10.72
N GLU A 309 8.42 5.67 -11.01
CA GLU A 309 8.47 5.11 -12.37
C GLU A 309 7.56 5.90 -13.34
N MET A 310 6.37 6.32 -12.87
CA MET A 310 5.51 7.22 -13.65
C MET A 310 6.22 8.54 -13.97
N ALA A 311 6.93 9.14 -12.99
CA ALA A 311 7.73 10.35 -13.17
C ALA A 311 8.80 10.14 -14.26
N GLY A 312 9.43 8.95 -14.29
CA GLY A 312 10.40 8.56 -15.29
C GLY A 312 9.94 8.70 -16.74
N ARG A 313 8.62 8.58 -16.99
CA ARG A 313 8.01 8.72 -18.33
C ARG A 313 7.70 10.15 -18.74
N MET A 314 7.83 11.12 -17.83
CA MET A 314 7.59 12.53 -18.14
C MET A 314 8.67 13.04 -19.09
N LYS A 315 8.24 13.65 -20.20
CA LYS A 315 9.14 14.17 -21.24
C LYS A 315 9.76 15.52 -20.91
N ASP A 316 9.12 16.26 -20.00
CA ASP A 316 9.57 17.57 -19.57
C ASP A 316 10.44 17.39 -18.33
N ASP A 317 11.72 17.75 -18.43
CA ASP A 317 12.71 17.47 -17.39
C ASP A 317 12.46 18.27 -16.11
N GLU A 318 11.97 19.50 -16.22
CA GLU A 318 11.66 20.37 -15.07
C GLU A 318 10.43 19.84 -14.31
N LEU A 319 9.37 19.47 -15.05
CA LEU A 319 8.20 18.81 -14.48
C LEU A 319 8.57 17.48 -13.82
N LYS A 320 9.41 16.68 -14.48
CA LYS A 320 9.87 15.38 -13.97
C LYS A 320 10.60 15.56 -12.64
N GLU A 321 11.56 16.47 -12.57
CA GLU A 321 12.34 16.74 -11.37
C GLU A 321 11.44 17.21 -10.21
N ALA A 322 10.59 18.20 -10.45
CA ALA A 322 9.69 18.74 -9.43
C ALA A 322 8.66 17.71 -8.95
N TYR A 323 8.17 16.86 -9.85
CA TYR A 323 7.25 15.80 -9.49
C TYR A 323 7.95 14.66 -8.72
N THR A 324 9.18 14.30 -9.08
CA THR A 324 9.99 13.32 -8.35
C THR A 324 10.23 13.77 -6.90
N GLU A 325 10.61 15.03 -6.68
CA GLU A 325 10.77 15.59 -5.33
C GLU A 325 9.45 15.50 -4.55
N LEU A 326 8.32 15.91 -5.16
CA LEU A 326 7.01 15.80 -4.52
C LEU A 326 6.68 14.36 -4.12
N VAL A 327 6.97 13.37 -4.97
CA VAL A 327 6.73 11.95 -4.67
C VAL A 327 7.58 11.50 -3.49
N GLN A 328 8.86 11.88 -3.45
CA GLN A 328 9.77 11.54 -2.35
C GLN A 328 9.29 12.12 -1.01
N GLU A 329 8.86 13.38 -0.98
CA GLU A 329 8.33 14.01 0.23
C GLU A 329 6.99 13.41 0.68
N VAL A 330 6.14 13.01 -0.26
CA VAL A 330 4.89 12.28 0.06
C VAL A 330 5.19 10.90 0.61
N TYR A 331 6.17 10.18 0.05
CA TYR A 331 6.60 8.88 0.56
C TYR A 331 7.22 9.01 1.95
N LYS A 332 8.04 10.04 2.16
CA LYS A 332 8.56 10.39 3.47
C LYS A 332 7.42 10.59 4.46
N GLU A 333 6.42 11.41 4.12
CA GLU A 333 5.24 11.62 4.97
C GLU A 333 4.45 10.33 5.26
N GLU A 334 4.36 9.44 4.27
CA GLU A 334 3.56 8.23 4.34
C GLU A 334 4.22 7.10 5.14
N TYR A 335 5.53 6.95 5.02
CA TYR A 335 6.26 5.79 5.54
C TYR A 335 7.13 6.10 6.77
N SER A 336 7.57 7.34 6.96
CA SER A 336 8.41 7.71 8.12
C SER A 336 7.61 8.25 9.30
N GLY A 337 6.36 8.67 9.09
CA GLY A 337 5.56 9.40 10.09
C GLY A 337 5.99 10.86 10.29
N GLU A 338 7.09 11.31 9.68
CA GLU A 338 7.47 12.72 9.62
C GLU A 338 6.53 13.50 8.69
N LYS A 339 6.53 14.84 8.77
CA LYS A 339 5.80 15.68 7.81
C LYS A 339 6.70 15.97 6.62
N GLY A 340 6.19 15.75 5.40
CA GLY A 340 6.90 16.12 4.18
C GLY A 340 6.86 17.63 3.96
N GLU A 341 7.99 18.20 3.54
CA GLU A 341 8.12 19.62 3.25
C GLU A 341 8.40 19.81 1.75
N PHE A 342 7.49 20.51 1.06
CA PHE A 342 7.62 20.76 -0.37
C PHE A 342 7.44 22.25 -0.65
N GLU A 343 8.54 22.97 -0.85
CA GLU A 343 8.54 24.42 -1.04
C GLU A 343 7.99 24.82 -2.43
N ARG A 344 8.13 23.93 -3.42
CA ARG A 344 7.72 24.18 -4.82
C ARG A 344 6.22 24.00 -5.08
N ARG A 345 5.36 23.90 -4.04
CA ARG A 345 3.91 23.66 -4.19
C ARG A 345 3.23 24.58 -5.21
N ARG A 346 3.48 25.89 -5.13
CA ARG A 346 2.83 26.87 -6.03
C ARG A 346 3.41 26.81 -7.43
N ALA A 347 4.73 26.70 -7.57
CA ALA A 347 5.41 26.61 -8.86
C ALA A 347 4.94 25.39 -9.64
N LEU A 348 5.09 24.18 -9.08
CA LEU A 348 4.68 22.94 -9.73
C LEU A 348 3.18 22.92 -10.09
N TYR A 349 2.33 23.49 -9.23
CA TYR A 349 0.91 23.59 -9.52
C TYR A 349 0.62 24.51 -10.71
N GLU A 350 1.31 25.64 -10.81
CA GLU A 350 1.21 26.56 -11.93
C GLU A 350 1.77 25.97 -13.21
N ASP A 351 2.86 25.22 -13.14
CA ASP A 351 3.47 24.53 -14.29
C ASP A 351 2.52 23.46 -14.84
N VAL A 352 2.04 22.56 -14.00
CA VAL A 352 1.11 21.48 -14.40
C VAL A 352 -0.14 22.06 -15.06
N TYR A 353 -0.77 23.05 -14.42
CA TYR A 353 -1.97 23.68 -14.99
C TYR A 353 -1.64 24.59 -16.19
N GLY A 354 -0.44 25.16 -16.27
CA GLY A 354 0.08 25.91 -17.41
C GLY A 354 0.24 25.02 -18.65
N ILE A 355 0.79 23.83 -18.49
CA ILE A 355 0.90 22.83 -19.58
C ILE A 355 -0.49 22.38 -20.03
N VAL A 356 -1.42 22.12 -19.10
CA VAL A 356 -2.83 21.81 -19.44
C VAL A 356 -3.45 22.94 -20.27
N LYS A 357 -3.21 24.21 -19.90
CA LYS A 357 -3.67 25.37 -20.66
C LYS A 357 -3.10 25.41 -22.07
N GLY A 358 -1.80 25.13 -22.22
CA GLY A 358 -1.12 25.08 -23.51
C GLY A 358 -1.66 23.97 -24.42
N TYR A 359 -1.90 22.78 -23.86
CA TYR A 359 -2.36 21.61 -24.61
C TYR A 359 -3.84 21.64 -25.00
N ARG A 360 -4.72 22.20 -24.15
CA ARG A 360 -6.19 22.09 -24.32
C ARG A 360 -6.89 23.43 -24.50
N GLY A 361 -6.17 24.54 -24.38
CA GLY A 361 -6.70 25.89 -24.54
C GLY A 361 -7.32 26.48 -23.26
N THR A 362 -7.53 27.80 -23.30
CA THR A 362 -7.90 28.62 -22.13
C THR A 362 -9.25 28.25 -21.52
N LEU A 363 -10.27 27.98 -22.34
CA LEU A 363 -11.61 27.62 -21.84
C LEU A 363 -11.55 26.30 -21.05
N TYR A 364 -10.85 25.31 -21.59
CA TYR A 364 -10.71 23.99 -20.98
C TYR A 364 -9.96 24.05 -19.65
N TYR A 365 -8.90 24.88 -19.58
CA TYR A 365 -8.15 25.17 -18.36
C TYR A 365 -9.06 25.66 -17.22
N TYR A 366 -9.87 26.69 -17.46
CA TYR A 366 -10.70 27.28 -16.39
C TYR A 366 -11.81 26.33 -15.94
N ILE A 367 -12.38 25.55 -16.85
CA ILE A 367 -13.37 24.51 -16.52
C ILE A 367 -12.73 23.45 -15.62
N HIS A 368 -11.55 22.92 -15.96
CA HIS A 368 -10.93 21.85 -15.16
C HIS A 368 -10.32 22.35 -13.85
N LYS A 369 -9.84 23.59 -13.82
CA LYS A 369 -9.25 24.17 -12.62
C LYS A 369 -10.31 24.53 -11.58
N TYR A 370 -11.49 24.99 -12.00
CA TYR A 370 -12.47 25.59 -11.09
C TYR A 370 -13.88 24.98 -11.12
N ILE A 371 -14.23 24.16 -12.11
CA ILE A 371 -15.59 23.62 -12.28
C ILE A 371 -15.63 22.09 -12.17
N LEU A 372 -14.62 21.38 -12.69
CA LEU A 372 -14.41 19.95 -12.49
C LEU A 372 -13.37 19.73 -11.38
#